data_AF-A0A417ITI3-F1
#
_entry.id   AF-A0A417ITI3-F1
#
_cell.length_a   1.000
_cell.length_b   1.000
_cell.length_c   1.000
_cell.angle_alpha   90.00
_cell.angle_beta   90.00
_cell.angle_gamma   90.00
#
_symmetry.space_group_name_H-M   'P 1'
#
loop_
_entity.id
_entity.type
_entity.pdbx_description
1 polymer ?
#
loop_
_entity_poly.entity_id
_entity_poly.type
_entity_poly.pdbx_seq_one_letter_code
_entity_poly.pdbx_strand_id
1 'polypeptide(L)'
;MWLFRSGEDDTPPIVLYKYASTCSGDVAKEFLKGFNGYLMADGYTGYNKVQDIKRCCCFAHIRRYFFDAIPKGKNRDISCPAVQGVEYCDKLFAYERHLICKTNFHPYMTCRGSYYFRISGVEITYS
;
A
#
# COMPACT_ATOMS: atom_id res chain seq x y z
N MET A 1 15.80 6.28 -0.33
CA MET A 1 14.90 6.66 0.79
C MET A 1 13.74 5.67 0.80
N TRP A 2 13.38 5.14 1.96
CA TRP A 2 12.21 4.30 2.16
C TRP A 2 11.20 5.03 3.05
N LEU A 3 9.91 4.84 2.79
CA LEU A 3 8.81 5.42 3.56
C LEU A 3 7.89 4.29 4.01
N PHE A 4 7.65 4.22 5.32
CA PHE A 4 6.71 3.30 5.94
C PHE A 4 5.66 4.09 6.71
N ARG A 5 4.39 3.65 6.69
CA ARG A 5 3.29 4.26 7.45
C ARG A 5 2.60 3.19 8.29
N SER A 6 2.12 3.55 9.48
CA SER A 6 1.29 2.67 10.31
C SER A 6 -0.05 2.32 9.64
N GLY A 7 -0.74 1.31 10.19
CA GLY A 7 -2.12 1.03 9.81
C GLY A 7 -3.06 2.17 10.20
N GLU A 8 -4.29 2.13 9.69
CA GLU A 8 -5.42 2.86 10.28
C GLU A 8 -6.06 1.93 11.33
N ASP A 9 -5.53 1.96 12.56
CA ASP A 9 -5.90 1.07 13.68
C ASP A 9 -6.32 1.86 14.95
N ASP A 10 -6.91 3.03 14.75
CA ASP A 10 -7.29 4.02 15.78
C ASP A 10 -6.14 4.53 16.68
N THR A 11 -4.89 4.15 16.38
CA THR A 11 -3.69 4.72 17.01
C THR A 11 -3.16 5.97 16.26
N PRO A 12 -2.35 6.83 16.90
CA PRO A 12 -1.74 7.97 16.21
C PRO A 12 -0.91 7.52 15.00
N PRO A 13 -1.15 8.06 13.79
CA PRO A 13 -0.51 7.58 12.57
C PRO A 13 1.00 7.87 12.59
N ILE A 14 1.81 6.83 12.48
CA ILE A 14 3.28 6.91 12.46
C ILE A 14 3.74 6.90 10.99
N VAL A 15 4.63 7.82 10.62
CA VAL A 15 5.34 7.80 9.33
C VAL A 15 6.84 7.75 9.59
N LEU A 16 7.49 6.70 9.09
CA LEU A 16 8.93 6.46 9.27
C LEU A 16 9.66 6.64 7.93
N TYR A 17 10.66 7.50 7.95
CA TYR A 17 11.57 7.74 6.82
C TYR A 17 12.90 7.04 7.11
N LYS A 18 13.22 6.00 6.34
CA LYS A 18 14.50 5.28 6.45
C LYS A 18 15.41 5.64 5.28
N TYR A 19 16.41 6.47 5.55
CA TYR A 19 17.48 6.70 4.58
C TYR A 19 18.34 5.44 4.42
N ALA A 20 18.78 5.20 3.19
CA ALA A 20 19.74 4.17 2.84
C ALA A 20 20.41 4.58 1.53
N SER A 21 21.69 4.24 1.38
CA SER A 21 22.48 4.52 0.17
C SER A 21 21.95 3.80 -1.08
N THR A 22 21.20 2.71 -0.90
CA THR A 22 20.57 1.96 -1.99
C THR A 22 19.09 1.67 -1.71
N CYS A 23 18.32 1.43 -2.77
CA CYS A 23 16.97 0.89 -2.69
C CYS A 23 16.96 -0.66 -2.69
N SER A 24 18.01 -1.32 -2.20
CA SER A 24 18.04 -2.79 -2.21
C SER A 24 16.96 -3.38 -1.30
N GLY A 25 16.29 -4.44 -1.74
CA GLY A 25 15.33 -5.20 -0.94
C GLY A 25 15.89 -5.74 0.39
N ASP A 26 17.21 -5.82 0.54
CA ASP A 26 17.85 -6.18 1.82
C ASP A 26 17.58 -5.11 2.90
N VAL A 27 17.49 -3.83 2.50
CA VAL A 27 17.18 -2.71 3.40
C VAL A 27 15.76 -2.82 3.95
N ALA A 28 14.83 -3.32 3.13
CA ALA A 28 13.46 -3.64 3.53
C ALA A 28 13.40 -4.92 4.37
N LYS A 29 14.12 -5.99 3.98
CA LYS A 29 14.19 -7.25 4.74
C LYS A 29 14.66 -7.02 6.17
N GLU A 30 15.77 -6.31 6.38
CA GLU A 30 16.29 -6.06 7.73
C GLU A 30 15.38 -5.11 8.53
N PHE A 31 14.73 -4.12 7.89
CA PHE A 31 13.78 -3.25 8.58
C PHE A 31 12.48 -3.97 9.00
N LEU A 32 12.06 -4.96 8.23
CA LEU A 32 10.84 -5.75 8.45
C LEU A 32 11.12 -7.08 9.14
N LYS A 33 12.31 -7.24 9.73
CA LYS A 33 12.72 -8.45 10.43
C LYS A 33 11.88 -8.66 11.69
N GLY A 34 11.22 -9.82 11.79
CA GLY A 34 10.31 -10.14 12.89
C GLY A 34 8.91 -9.52 12.78
N PHE A 35 8.63 -8.74 11.74
CA PHE A 35 7.27 -8.27 11.47
C PHE A 35 6.40 -9.41 10.90
N ASN A 36 5.24 -9.64 11.52
CA ASN A 36 4.23 -10.58 11.06
C ASN A 36 2.89 -9.83 10.96
N GLY A 37 2.31 -9.79 9.77
CA GLY A 37 1.10 -9.03 9.49
C GLY A 37 0.84 -8.88 8.00
N TYR A 38 0.03 -7.88 7.66
CA TYR A 38 -0.22 -7.50 6.27
C TYR A 38 0.76 -6.39 5.87
N LEU A 39 1.45 -6.53 4.75
CA LEU A 39 2.28 -5.47 4.18
C LEU A 39 1.64 -5.00 2.87
N MET A 40 1.08 -3.79 2.87
CA MET A 40 0.67 -3.14 1.63
C MET A 40 1.89 -2.50 0.95
N ALA A 41 2.16 -2.88 -0.30
CA ALA A 41 3.27 -2.35 -1.10
C ALA A 41 2.81 -1.84 -2.47
N ASP A 42 3.64 -1.00 -3.10
CA ASP A 42 3.50 -0.48 -4.46
C ASP A 42 3.71 -1.53 -5.57
N GLY A 43 4.26 -2.69 -5.21
CA GLY A 43 4.67 -3.75 -6.15
C GLY A 43 6.17 -3.76 -6.46
N TYR A 44 6.98 -2.92 -5.80
CA TYR A 44 8.42 -2.89 -5.99
C TYR A 44 9.08 -4.23 -5.62
N THR A 45 9.91 -4.75 -6.53
CA THR A 45 10.55 -6.07 -6.42
C THR A 45 11.47 -6.21 -5.20
N GLY A 46 11.93 -5.10 -4.61
CA GLY A 46 12.67 -5.11 -3.34
C GLY A 46 11.92 -5.80 -2.19
N TYR A 47 10.59 -5.67 -2.13
CA TYR A 47 9.77 -6.31 -1.09
C TYR A 47 9.66 -7.83 -1.22
N ASN A 48 10.09 -8.42 -2.34
CA ASN A 48 10.08 -9.87 -2.54
C ASN A 48 11.07 -10.60 -1.60
N LYS A 49 12.12 -9.89 -1.12
CA LYS A 49 13.09 -10.42 -0.14
C LYS A 49 12.56 -10.54 1.29
N VAL A 50 11.44 -9.88 1.60
CA VAL A 50 10.80 -9.91 2.93
C VAL A 50 9.97 -11.19 3.04
N GLN A 51 10.27 -12.02 4.04
CA GLN A 51 9.61 -13.31 4.26
C GLN A 51 8.55 -13.19 5.37
N ASP A 52 7.73 -14.24 5.57
CA ASP A 52 6.78 -14.39 6.68
C ASP A 52 5.71 -13.29 6.82
N ILE A 53 5.41 -12.60 5.72
CA ILE A 53 4.40 -11.53 5.61
C ILE A 53 3.26 -11.89 4.66
N LYS A 54 2.05 -11.39 4.96
CA LYS A 54 0.90 -11.41 4.04
C LYS A 54 0.99 -10.19 3.13
N ARG A 55 1.42 -10.37 1.89
CA ARG A 55 1.58 -9.25 0.93
C ARG A 55 0.22 -8.77 0.41
N CYS A 56 0.00 -7.47 0.43
CA CYS A 56 -1.14 -6.80 -0.19
C CYS A 56 -0.63 -5.81 -1.25
N CYS A 57 -1.32 -5.73 -2.38
CA CYS A 57 -1.02 -4.74 -3.40
C CYS A 57 -1.75 -3.42 -3.11
N CYS A 58 -1.08 -2.29 -3.35
CA CYS A 58 -1.70 -0.97 -3.23
C CYS A 58 -2.60 -0.71 -4.46
N PHE A 59 -3.91 -0.58 -4.26
CA PHE A 59 -4.86 -0.30 -5.34
C PHE A 59 -4.60 1.04 -6.07
N ALA A 60 -4.01 2.03 -5.41
CA ALA A 60 -3.60 3.27 -6.08
C ALA A 60 -2.49 3.02 -7.14
N HIS A 61 -1.54 2.12 -6.84
CA HIS A 61 -0.51 1.71 -7.80
C HIS A 61 -1.09 0.82 -8.90
N ILE A 62 -1.97 -0.13 -8.58
CA ILE A 62 -2.71 -0.93 -9.58
C ILE A 62 -3.48 -0.02 -10.55
N ARG A 63 -4.23 0.96 -10.04
CA ARG A 63 -4.95 1.95 -10.86
C ARG A 63 -4.00 2.72 -11.78
N ARG A 64 -2.82 3.11 -11.29
CA ARG A 64 -1.81 3.78 -12.10
C ARG A 64 -1.30 2.86 -13.22
N TYR A 65 -0.97 1.61 -12.93
CA TYR A 65 -0.55 0.65 -13.97
C TYR A 65 -1.63 0.42 -15.03
N PHE A 66 -2.91 0.35 -14.63
CA PHE A 66 -4.01 0.31 -15.59
C PHE A 66 -4.09 1.59 -16.42
N PHE A 67 -3.98 2.77 -15.81
CA PHE A 67 -4.01 4.05 -16.52
C PHE A 67 -2.85 4.20 -17.52
N ASP A 68 -1.62 3.85 -17.11
CA ASP A 68 -0.42 3.88 -17.95
C ASP A 68 -0.49 2.86 -19.11
N ALA A 69 -1.32 1.81 -18.99
CA ALA A 69 -1.60 0.84 -20.04
C ALA A 69 -2.71 1.24 -21.04
N ILE A 70 -3.39 2.38 -20.84
CA ILE A 70 -4.41 2.88 -21.78
C ILE A 70 -3.74 3.46 -23.04
N PRO A 71 -4.09 3.01 -24.26
CA PRO A 71 -3.59 3.63 -25.49
C PRO A 71 -4.02 5.09 -25.61
N LYS A 72 -3.13 5.96 -26.11
CA LYS A 72 -3.42 7.39 -26.32
C LYS A 72 -4.70 7.57 -27.14
N GLY A 73 -5.63 8.39 -26.62
CA GLY A 73 -6.94 8.63 -27.23
C GLY A 73 -8.05 7.65 -26.81
N LYS A 74 -7.74 6.52 -26.15
CA LYS A 74 -8.72 5.51 -25.71
C LYS A 74 -9.19 5.63 -24.25
N ASN A 75 -9.00 6.79 -23.62
CA ASN A 75 -9.30 7.03 -22.19
C ASN A 75 -10.74 6.75 -21.71
N ARG A 76 -11.70 6.58 -22.63
CA ARG A 76 -13.11 6.27 -22.34
C ARG A 76 -13.61 5.02 -23.08
N ASP A 77 -12.71 4.29 -23.73
CA ASP A 77 -13.04 3.10 -24.51
C ASP A 77 -13.15 1.88 -23.58
N ILE A 78 -14.36 1.61 -23.08
CA ILE A 78 -14.67 0.51 -22.17
C ILE A 78 -14.36 -0.86 -22.79
N SER A 79 -14.18 -0.97 -24.11
CA SER A 79 -13.69 -2.22 -24.72
C SER A 79 -12.22 -2.54 -24.35
N CYS A 80 -11.46 -1.54 -23.91
CA CYS A 80 -10.10 -1.70 -23.43
C CYS A 80 -10.08 -2.20 -21.97
N PRO A 81 -9.48 -3.37 -21.67
CA PRO A 81 -9.40 -3.90 -20.30
C PRO A 81 -8.71 -2.97 -19.31
N ALA A 82 -7.77 -2.14 -19.78
CA ALA A 82 -7.09 -1.13 -18.97
C ALA A 82 -8.05 -0.04 -18.45
N VAL A 83 -8.97 0.43 -19.31
CA VAL A 83 -10.03 1.40 -18.92
C VAL A 83 -10.97 0.76 -17.90
N GLN A 84 -11.38 -0.49 -18.11
CA GLN A 84 -12.19 -1.24 -17.14
C GLN A 84 -11.48 -1.35 -15.78
N GLY A 85 -10.17 -1.63 -15.76
CA GLY A 85 -9.36 -1.70 -14.54
C GLY A 85 -9.34 -0.40 -13.75
N VAL A 86 -9.22 0.75 -14.42
CA VAL A 86 -9.33 2.07 -13.79
C VAL A 86 -10.73 2.28 -13.18
N GLU A 87 -11.79 2.00 -13.94
CA GLU A 87 -13.19 2.12 -13.50
C GLU A 87 -13.51 1.24 -12.28
N TYR A 88 -12.98 0.02 -12.21
CA TYR A 88 -13.14 -0.84 -11.04
C TYR A 88 -12.42 -0.29 -9.80
N CYS A 89 -11.22 0.28 -9.96
CA CYS A 89 -10.51 0.93 -8.87
C CYS A 89 -11.26 2.19 -8.38
N ASP A 90 -11.80 3.00 -9.29
CA ASP A 90 -12.55 4.21 -8.92
C ASP A 90 -13.88 3.89 -8.21
N LYS A 91 -14.56 2.81 -8.61
CA LYS A 91 -15.71 2.26 -7.87
C LYS A 91 -15.31 1.79 -6.47
N LEU A 92 -14.21 1.06 -6.33
CA LEU A 92 -13.71 0.61 -5.03
C LEU A 92 -13.44 1.80 -4.09
N PHE A 93 -12.76 2.84 -4.58
CA PHE A 93 -12.49 4.06 -3.80
C PHE A 93 -13.77 4.85 -3.48
N ALA A 94 -14.81 4.79 -4.34
CA ALA A 94 -16.11 5.38 -4.06
C ALA A 94 -16.84 4.66 -2.92
N TYR A 95 -16.83 3.32 -2.93
CA TYR A 95 -17.39 2.51 -1.83
C TYR A 95 -16.64 2.75 -0.52
N GLU A 96 -15.31 2.78 -0.54
CA GLU A 96 -14.47 3.12 0.61
C GLU A 96 -14.86 4.46 1.23
N ARG A 97 -14.92 5.55 0.43
CA ARG A 97 -15.34 6.88 0.91
C ARG A 97 -16.76 6.86 1.50
N HIS A 98 -17.66 6.07 0.91
CA HIS A 98 -19.05 5.97 1.39
C HIS A 98 -19.14 5.22 2.73
N LEU A 99 -18.33 4.18 2.93
CA LEU A 99 -18.29 3.40 4.17
C LEU A 99 -17.68 4.21 5.32
N ILE A 100 -16.53 4.88 5.10
CA ILE A 100 -15.90 5.78 6.09
C ILE A 100 -16.89 6.86 6.58
N CYS A 101 -17.79 7.33 5.72
CA CYS A 101 -18.79 8.35 6.07
C CYS A 101 -19.97 7.81 6.91
N LYS A 102 -20.21 6.50 6.90
CA LYS A 102 -21.37 5.87 7.56
C LYS A 102 -21.03 5.15 8.86
N THR A 103 -19.81 4.65 9.00
CA THR A 103 -19.35 4.03 10.23
C THR A 103 -18.33 4.93 10.91
N ASN A 104 -18.58 5.32 12.17
CA ASN A 104 -17.55 5.83 13.11
C ASN A 104 -16.57 4.71 13.52
N PHE A 105 -16.27 3.83 12.58
CA PHE A 105 -15.48 2.62 12.70
C PHE A 105 -14.69 2.59 11.40
N HIS A 106 -13.39 2.87 11.47
CA HIS A 106 -12.55 2.91 10.29
C HIS A 106 -12.51 1.50 9.67
N PRO A 107 -13.01 1.31 8.43
CA PRO A 107 -12.96 -0.01 7.82
C PRO A 107 -11.50 -0.40 7.60
N TYR A 108 -11.18 -1.64 7.93
CA TYR A 108 -9.80 -2.10 8.15
C TYR A 108 -8.87 -2.33 6.93
N MET A 109 -9.14 -2.06 5.64
CA MET A 109 -10.36 -1.81 4.85
C MET A 109 -10.19 -0.66 3.80
N THR A 110 -9.37 0.35 4.11
CA THR A 110 -9.11 1.54 3.26
C THR A 110 -7.97 1.40 2.22
N CYS A 111 -8.22 1.82 0.97
CA CYS A 111 -7.17 2.02 -0.04
C CYS A 111 -6.35 3.31 0.18
N ARG A 112 -6.60 4.05 1.27
CA ARG A 112 -5.64 4.98 1.90
C ARG A 112 -4.40 4.27 2.47
N GLY A 113 -3.78 3.38 1.69
CA GLY A 113 -2.35 3.03 1.76
C GLY A 113 -1.83 2.31 3.02
N SER A 114 -2.69 1.82 3.92
CA SER A 114 -2.24 1.46 5.28
C SER A 114 -2.99 0.29 5.91
N TYR A 115 -2.61 -0.95 5.59
CA TYR A 115 -2.96 -2.12 6.39
C TYR A 115 -1.78 -2.52 7.30
N TYR A 116 -2.07 -2.55 8.60
CA TYR A 116 -1.33 -3.21 9.69
C TYR A 116 0.21 -3.16 9.67
N PHE A 117 0.77 -1.99 9.97
CA PHE A 117 2.10 -1.92 10.58
C PHE A 117 1.98 -1.82 12.12
N ARG A 118 1.99 -2.95 12.82
CA ARG A 118 2.16 -2.97 14.29
C ARG A 118 3.63 -3.22 14.62
N ILE A 119 4.37 -2.17 14.97
CA ILE A 119 5.72 -2.30 15.54
C ILE A 119 5.62 -2.65 17.03
N SER A 120 5.14 -3.86 17.33
CA SER A 120 5.23 -4.43 18.69
C SER A 120 6.36 -5.46 18.72
N GLY A 121 7.61 -4.98 18.80
CA GLY A 121 8.78 -5.86 18.95
C GLY A 121 10.08 -5.40 18.27
N VAL A 122 10.07 -4.35 17.43
CA VAL A 122 11.32 -3.76 16.93
C VAL A 122 11.74 -2.66 17.89
N GLU A 123 12.78 -2.91 18.68
CA GLU A 123 13.48 -1.86 19.41
C GLU A 123 14.10 -0.89 18.39
N ILE A 124 13.54 0.32 18.30
CA ILE A 124 14.14 1.41 17.53
C ILE A 124 15.26 1.97 18.39
N THR A 125 16.42 1.29 18.35
CA THR A 125 17.66 1.82 18.92
C THR A 125 18.09 3.02 18.09
N TYR A 126 17.84 4.23 18.61
CA TYR A 126 18.47 5.44 18.09
C TYR A 126 19.97 5.37 18.42
N SER A 127 20.80 5.42 17.38
CA SER A 127 22.26 5.60 17.44
C SER A 127 22.64 7.05 17.20
#